data_AF-A0A316HF17-F1
#
_entry.id   AF-A0A316HF17-F1
#
_cell.length_a   1.000
_cell.length_b   1.000
_cell.length_c   1.000
_cell.angle_alpha   90.00
_cell.angle_beta   90.00
_cell.angle_gamma   90.00
#
_symmetry.space_group_name_H-M   'P 1'
#
loop_
_entity.id
_entity.type
_entity.pdbx_description
1 polymer ?
#
loop_
_entity_poly.entity_id
_entity_poly.type
_entity_poly.pdbx_seq_one_letter_code
_entity_poly.pdbx_strand_id
1 'polypeptide(L)'
;MKLKSTALLTSSLSIMALALFVSFTNRRISVPDFAEFPAAKQSQKAEKGLKDYYRKYFPIGVAVNTAALSGAEAALIAKEFNSVTPENDMKMGPIHPHENEYNWKNADAIVAFAQQNHMKIRGHNLLWHAQAPAWMFKDSTGKQVSKEVLLKRLKDHITAVVTHFKGKIYAWDVVNEAVDDKPGTYLRNSLWYQICGEDFIAKAFEYAHEADPQAELFYNDYNTEVPSKRDKICKLLKGLKDAGVPVTGIGLQGHWKLNEPGIEEITEAMDKYAALGLKLQITELDVTVRTAPPRKTEDQAPPDSAYTETMAVQQAERYKSIFEIFRRYKKVITGVTFWNVSDRYSWLDFRGGGIAGGAAASQGISRKVIKAYPLLFDGNLHRKKAYWAVVNF
;
A
#
# COMPACT_ATOMS: atom_id res chain seq x y z
N MET A 1 41.52 -41.90 45.35
CA MET A 1 42.80 -42.56 45.00
C MET A 1 43.71 -41.52 44.34
N LYS A 2 44.76 -41.11 45.07
CA LYS A 2 46.08 -40.53 44.67
C LYS A 2 46.25 -39.62 43.42
N LEU A 3 46.50 -38.33 43.70
CA LEU A 3 47.67 -37.48 43.37
C LEU A 3 48.68 -37.87 42.26
N LYS A 4 49.04 -36.87 41.42
CA LYS A 4 50.39 -36.29 41.09
C LYS A 4 50.22 -35.38 39.83
N SER A 5 50.53 -34.08 39.72
CA SER A 5 51.61 -33.16 40.14
C SER A 5 53.00 -33.41 39.55
N THR A 6 53.42 -32.50 38.64
CA THR A 6 54.76 -31.84 38.45
C THR A 6 54.64 -30.86 37.25
N ALA A 7 54.79 -29.53 37.33
CA ALA A 7 55.97 -28.66 37.63
C ALA A 7 57.12 -28.83 36.60
N LEU A 8 57.87 -27.84 36.08
CA LEU A 8 58.04 -26.38 36.24
C LEU A 8 59.03 -25.89 35.13
N LEU A 9 59.35 -24.57 35.11
CA LEU A 9 60.48 -23.80 34.52
C LEU A 9 60.07 -22.79 33.42
N THR A 10 59.84 -21.49 33.71
CA THR A 10 60.74 -20.37 34.09
C THR A 10 61.79 -19.97 33.03
N SER A 11 61.66 -18.77 32.48
CA SER A 11 62.74 -17.76 32.54
C SER A 11 62.21 -16.35 32.20
N SER A 12 62.42 -15.47 33.16
CA SER A 12 62.29 -14.01 33.10
C SER A 12 63.53 -13.43 32.41
N LEU A 13 63.42 -12.30 31.70
CA LEU A 13 64.48 -11.30 31.70
C LEU A 13 63.90 -9.91 31.42
N SER A 14 64.18 -9.00 32.35
CA SER A 14 63.77 -7.60 32.37
C SER A 14 65.00 -6.71 32.14
N ILE A 15 64.75 -5.53 31.56
CA ILE A 15 65.47 -4.25 31.68
C ILE A 15 66.78 -4.10 30.88
N MET A 16 66.80 -3.12 29.96
CA MET A 16 67.65 -1.93 30.12
C MET A 16 67.24 -0.79 29.19
N ALA A 17 66.82 0.33 29.79
CA ALA A 17 66.71 1.62 29.13
C ALA A 17 68.11 2.22 28.98
N LEU A 18 68.43 2.75 27.80
CA LEU A 18 69.63 3.56 27.58
C LEU A 18 69.19 4.92 27.03
N ALA A 19 69.24 5.93 27.90
CA ALA A 19 69.13 7.32 27.52
C ALA A 19 70.47 7.79 26.92
N LEU A 20 70.43 8.28 25.68
CA LEU A 20 71.55 8.98 25.06
C LEU A 20 71.09 10.40 24.72
N PHE A 21 71.52 11.34 25.54
CA PHE A 21 71.50 12.76 25.23
C PHE A 21 72.56 13.04 24.17
N VAL A 22 72.15 13.50 22.99
CA VAL A 22 73.03 14.18 22.05
C VAL A 22 72.40 15.52 21.70
N SER A 23 73.05 16.59 22.18
CA SER A 23 72.76 17.97 21.82
C SER A 23 73.25 18.23 20.40
N PHE A 24 72.33 18.54 19.48
CA PHE A 24 72.66 19.23 18.23
C PHE A 24 71.68 20.38 17.98
N THR A 25 72.19 21.58 18.28
CA THR A 25 71.97 22.87 17.61
C THR A 25 70.76 23.03 16.67
N ASN A 26 69.91 24.00 17.04
CA ASN A 26 68.92 24.67 16.21
C ASN A 26 69.41 24.95 14.77
N ARG A 27 68.82 24.26 13.79
CA ARG A 27 68.63 24.77 12.44
C ARG A 27 67.21 24.45 12.00
N ARG A 28 66.37 25.49 11.90
CA ARG A 28 65.04 25.42 11.29
C ARG A 28 65.21 24.97 9.84
N ILE A 29 64.74 23.78 9.52
CA ILE A 29 64.43 23.39 8.15
C ILE A 29 62.97 23.76 7.96
N SER A 30 62.73 24.75 7.09
CA SER A 30 61.39 25.11 6.63
C SER A 30 60.83 23.94 5.81
N VAL A 31 59.90 23.20 6.41
CA VAL A 31 59.05 22.24 5.69
C VAL A 31 58.11 23.06 4.79
N PRO A 32 58.00 22.78 3.48
CA PRO A 32 57.03 23.48 2.66
C PRO A 32 55.62 23.20 3.18
N ASP A 33 54.84 24.28 3.25
CA ASP A 33 53.43 24.29 3.60
C ASP A 33 52.69 23.22 2.78
N PHE A 34 52.18 22.18 3.45
CA PHE A 34 51.18 21.32 2.81
C PHE A 34 49.93 22.19 2.68
N ALA A 35 49.72 22.71 1.47
CA ALA A 35 48.46 23.34 1.11
C ALA A 35 47.31 22.42 1.55
N GLU A 36 46.52 22.86 2.53
CA GLU A 36 45.26 22.22 2.88
C GLU A 36 44.41 22.18 1.61
N PHE A 37 44.23 20.98 1.06
CA PHE A 37 43.20 20.75 0.07
C PHE A 37 41.86 21.11 0.72
N PRO A 38 41.05 22.02 0.16
CA PRO A 38 39.75 22.29 0.71
C PRO A 38 38.97 20.99 0.66
N ALA A 39 38.58 20.48 1.83
CA ALA A 39 37.67 19.36 1.94
C ALA A 39 36.43 19.74 1.13
N ALA A 40 36.24 19.09 -0.01
CA ALA A 40 35.06 19.25 -0.82
C ALA A 40 33.87 18.88 0.08
N LYS A 41 33.11 19.88 0.54
CA LYS A 41 31.74 19.68 1.00
C LYS A 41 30.97 19.13 -0.20
N GLN A 42 31.05 17.82 -0.42
CA GLN A 42 29.98 17.12 -1.11
C GLN A 42 28.75 17.36 -0.26
N SER A 43 27.93 18.34 -0.65
CA SER A 43 26.54 18.33 -0.24
C SER A 43 26.02 16.97 -0.71
N GLN A 44 25.83 16.02 0.20
CA GLN A 44 25.05 14.82 -0.08
C GLN A 44 23.69 15.33 -0.51
N LYS A 45 23.50 15.45 -1.82
CA LYS A 45 22.22 15.83 -2.40
C LYS A 45 21.28 14.75 -1.90
N ALA A 46 20.30 15.12 -1.07
CA ALA A 46 19.37 14.16 -0.49
C ALA A 46 18.85 13.25 -1.62
N GLU A 47 19.04 11.95 -1.45
CA GLU A 47 18.69 10.98 -2.48
C GLU A 47 17.17 11.07 -2.70
N LYS A 48 16.76 11.34 -3.95
CA LYS A 48 15.35 11.46 -4.33
C LYS A 48 14.57 10.22 -3.94
N GLY A 49 13.36 10.41 -3.43
CA GLY A 49 12.36 9.37 -3.29
C GLY A 49 11.49 9.24 -4.53
N LEU A 50 10.70 8.16 -4.62
CA LEU A 50 9.81 7.86 -5.73
C LEU A 50 8.84 9.02 -6.00
N LYS A 51 8.26 9.62 -4.96
CA LYS A 51 7.42 10.82 -5.04
C LYS A 51 8.07 11.99 -5.79
N ASP A 52 9.39 12.15 -5.70
CA ASP A 52 10.09 13.29 -6.27
C ASP A 52 10.18 13.20 -7.81
N TYR A 53 10.28 11.98 -8.34
CA TYR A 53 10.23 11.71 -9.78
C TYR A 53 8.85 12.02 -10.37
N TYR A 54 7.80 11.80 -9.57
CA TYR A 54 6.40 11.94 -10.00
C TYR A 54 5.72 13.24 -9.58
N ARG A 55 6.45 14.19 -8.97
CA ARG A 55 5.90 15.47 -8.47
C ARG A 55 5.10 16.30 -9.50
N LYS A 56 5.41 16.16 -10.79
CA LYS A 56 4.72 16.86 -11.91
C LYS A 56 3.63 16.02 -12.58
N TYR A 57 3.33 14.85 -12.03
CA TYR A 57 2.42 13.86 -12.60
C TYR A 57 1.27 13.61 -11.62
N PHE A 58 1.53 12.93 -10.50
CA PHE A 58 0.51 12.54 -9.52
C PHE A 58 1.16 12.20 -8.17
N PRO A 59 0.39 12.24 -7.06
CA PRO A 59 0.82 11.67 -5.78
C PRO A 59 1.16 10.18 -5.90
N ILE A 60 2.18 9.77 -5.17
CA ILE A 60 2.60 8.37 -5.03
C ILE A 60 2.26 7.92 -3.61
N GLY A 61 1.34 6.96 -3.53
CA GLY A 61 0.79 6.45 -2.30
C GLY A 61 1.28 5.05 -1.94
N VAL A 62 1.07 4.68 -0.68
CA VAL A 62 1.31 3.33 -0.17
C VAL A 62 0.24 2.93 0.85
N ALA A 63 -0.22 1.69 0.77
CA ALA A 63 -1.09 1.12 1.80
C ALA A 63 -0.28 0.70 3.03
N VAL A 64 -0.76 1.10 4.21
CA VAL A 64 -0.06 0.90 5.49
C VAL A 64 -1.00 0.37 6.55
N ASN A 65 -0.42 -0.29 7.55
CA ASN A 65 -1.06 -0.60 8.82
C ASN A 65 -0.18 -0.04 9.95
N THR A 66 -0.62 -0.17 11.20
CA THR A 66 0.06 0.43 12.35
C THR A 66 1.49 -0.10 12.58
N ALA A 67 1.83 -1.32 12.13
CA ALA A 67 3.17 -1.85 12.27
C ALA A 67 4.20 -1.12 11.38
N ALA A 68 3.77 -0.52 10.26
CA ALA A 68 4.64 0.20 9.33
C ALA A 68 4.93 1.66 9.77
N LEU A 69 4.32 2.13 10.86
CA LEU A 69 4.41 3.53 11.31
C LEU A 69 5.65 3.83 12.17
N SER A 70 6.57 2.88 12.31
CA SER A 70 7.82 3.07 13.06
C SER A 70 9.03 2.41 12.40
N GLY A 71 10.23 2.75 12.86
CA GLY A 71 11.48 2.14 12.42
C GLY A 71 11.81 2.39 10.94
N ALA A 72 12.45 1.41 10.31
CA ALA A 72 12.95 1.53 8.93
C ALA A 72 11.83 1.64 7.89
N GLU A 73 10.66 1.02 8.11
CA GLU A 73 9.51 1.15 7.21
C GLU A 73 8.94 2.57 7.23
N ALA A 74 8.78 3.18 8.42
CA ALA A 74 8.36 4.56 8.53
C ALA A 74 9.31 5.54 7.81
N ALA A 75 10.62 5.34 7.99
CA ALA A 75 11.63 6.14 7.31
C ALA A 75 11.58 5.98 5.78
N LEU A 76 11.37 4.75 5.30
CA LEU A 76 11.18 4.49 3.88
C LEU A 76 9.90 5.15 3.36
N ILE A 77 8.79 5.03 4.09
CA ILE A 77 7.50 5.63 3.71
C ILE A 77 7.65 7.16 3.58
N ALA A 78 8.24 7.80 4.59
CA ALA A 78 8.53 9.23 4.61
C ALA A 78 9.44 9.69 3.45
N LYS A 79 10.41 8.85 3.05
CA LYS A 79 11.30 9.13 1.93
C LYS A 79 10.60 8.97 0.58
N GLU A 80 9.88 7.88 0.36
CA GLU A 80 9.45 7.45 -0.98
C GLU A 80 8.04 7.92 -1.36
N PHE A 81 7.16 8.16 -0.40
CA PHE A 81 5.72 8.37 -0.64
C PHE A 81 5.21 9.72 -0.12
N ASN A 82 4.12 10.22 -0.71
CA ASN A 82 3.42 11.46 -0.30
C ASN A 82 1.90 11.27 -0.16
N SER A 83 1.43 10.03 -0.15
CA SER A 83 0.06 9.65 0.19
C SER A 83 0.06 8.32 0.94
N VAL A 84 -0.92 8.09 1.81
CA VAL A 84 -1.13 6.80 2.45
C VAL A 84 -2.59 6.36 2.38
N THR A 85 -2.80 5.06 2.45
CA THR A 85 -4.12 4.42 2.57
C THR A 85 -4.08 3.43 3.74
N PRO A 86 -4.97 3.52 4.74
CA PRO A 86 -5.08 2.47 5.76
C PRO A 86 -5.53 1.15 5.12
N GLU A 87 -4.66 0.13 5.14
CA GLU A 87 -4.87 -1.16 4.47
C GLU A 87 -6.12 -1.89 5.02
N ASN A 88 -6.35 -1.79 6.33
CA ASN A 88 -7.47 -2.43 7.01
C ASN A 88 -8.14 -1.53 8.06
N ASP A 89 -7.39 -0.62 8.69
CA ASP A 89 -7.82 0.10 9.88
C ASP A 89 -8.97 1.10 9.66
N MET A 90 -9.33 1.41 8.41
CA MET A 90 -10.51 2.22 8.06
C MET A 90 -11.66 1.41 7.42
N LYS A 91 -11.55 0.08 7.36
CA LYS A 91 -12.65 -0.76 6.87
C LYS A 91 -13.79 -0.81 7.89
N MET A 92 -14.99 -1.09 7.40
CA MET A 92 -16.24 -1.04 8.19
C MET A 92 -16.16 -1.81 9.52
N GLY A 93 -15.75 -3.08 9.49
CA GLY A 93 -15.66 -3.93 10.69
C GLY A 93 -14.62 -3.42 11.69
N PRO A 94 -13.35 -3.18 11.28
CA PRO A 94 -12.34 -2.60 12.16
C PRO A 94 -12.72 -1.27 12.80
N ILE A 95 -13.40 -0.38 12.07
CA ILE A 95 -13.71 0.97 12.55
C ILE A 95 -15.04 1.06 13.32
N HIS A 96 -16.03 0.23 12.98
CA HIS A 96 -17.38 0.26 13.56
C HIS A 96 -17.86 -1.16 13.96
N PRO A 97 -17.16 -1.84 14.88
CA PRO A 97 -17.37 -3.26 15.18
C PRO A 97 -18.75 -3.58 15.77
N HIS A 98 -19.36 -2.65 16.53
CA HIS A 98 -20.69 -2.78 17.13
C HIS A 98 -21.50 -1.49 16.93
N GLU A 99 -22.83 -1.59 16.95
CA GLU A 99 -23.76 -0.50 16.57
C GLU A 99 -23.53 0.83 17.31
N ASN A 100 -23.03 0.78 18.54
CA ASN A 100 -22.77 1.95 19.37
C ASN A 100 -21.28 2.08 19.78
N GLU A 101 -20.38 1.43 19.06
CA GLU A 101 -18.95 1.40 19.39
C GLU A 101 -18.08 1.60 18.14
N TYR A 102 -17.24 2.63 18.17
CA TYR A 102 -16.25 2.90 17.15
C TYR A 102 -14.83 2.71 17.69
N ASN A 103 -13.96 2.15 16.86
CA ASN A 103 -12.54 2.00 17.14
C ASN A 103 -11.71 2.94 16.26
N TRP A 104 -11.41 4.13 16.78
CA TRP A 104 -10.65 5.15 16.06
C TRP A 104 -9.14 4.98 16.16
N LYS A 105 -8.66 4.24 17.17
CA LYS A 105 -7.26 4.24 17.62
C LYS A 105 -6.24 4.05 16.49
N ASN A 106 -6.43 3.00 15.68
CA ASN A 106 -5.46 2.67 14.64
C ASN A 106 -5.55 3.63 13.44
N ALA A 107 -6.77 3.98 13.03
CA ALA A 107 -6.99 4.93 11.94
C ALA A 107 -6.43 6.32 12.29
N ASP A 108 -6.66 6.79 13.53
CA ASP A 108 -6.09 8.05 14.04
C ASP A 108 -4.57 8.02 14.07
N ALA A 109 -3.95 6.89 14.44
CA ALA A 109 -2.49 6.75 14.43
C ALA A 109 -1.92 6.88 13.00
N ILE A 110 -2.56 6.27 12.00
CA ILE A 110 -2.14 6.39 10.59
C ILE A 110 -2.33 7.82 10.08
N VAL A 111 -3.46 8.46 10.41
CA VAL A 111 -3.73 9.86 10.05
C VAL A 111 -2.70 10.79 10.69
N ALA A 112 -2.35 10.59 11.96
CA ALA A 112 -1.34 11.37 12.64
C ALA A 112 0.04 11.21 12.00
N PHE A 113 0.45 9.97 11.69
CA PHE A 113 1.70 9.70 10.96
C PHE A 113 1.74 10.42 9.60
N ALA A 114 0.63 10.36 8.84
CA ALA A 114 0.54 11.02 7.55
C ALA A 114 0.65 12.54 7.68
N GLN A 115 -0.04 13.15 8.64
CA GLN A 115 0.02 14.59 8.89
C GLN A 115 1.44 15.04 9.30
N GLN A 116 2.10 14.29 10.18
CA GLN A 116 3.48 14.55 10.60
C GLN A 116 4.47 14.51 9.43
N ASN A 117 4.19 13.69 8.41
CA ASN A 117 5.03 13.53 7.22
C ASN A 117 4.50 14.27 5.99
N HIS A 118 3.52 15.17 6.16
CA HIS A 118 2.89 15.95 5.09
C HIS A 118 2.35 15.11 3.93
N MET A 119 1.75 13.96 4.25
CA MET A 119 1.17 13.03 3.29
C MET A 119 -0.33 13.23 3.17
N LYS A 120 -0.85 13.06 1.95
CA LYS A 120 -2.29 12.92 1.71
C LYS A 120 -2.80 11.59 2.27
N ILE A 121 -4.09 11.51 2.57
CA ILE A 121 -4.71 10.28 3.08
C ILE A 121 -5.92 9.93 2.23
N ARG A 122 -5.94 8.70 1.72
CA ARG A 122 -7.14 8.09 1.12
C ARG A 122 -7.82 7.23 2.18
N GLY A 123 -9.12 7.44 2.37
CA GLY A 123 -9.93 6.61 3.26
C GLY A 123 -10.42 5.36 2.54
N HIS A 124 -10.11 4.18 3.08
CA HIS A 124 -10.49 2.89 2.51
C HIS A 124 -11.09 1.99 3.62
N ASN A 125 -12.39 1.72 3.64
CA ASN A 125 -13.45 2.17 2.74
C ASN A 125 -14.77 2.30 3.54
N LEU A 126 -15.77 2.99 2.98
CA LEU A 126 -17.02 3.30 3.68
C LEU A 126 -18.12 2.24 3.50
N LEU A 127 -18.11 1.51 2.39
CA LEU A 127 -19.09 0.46 2.10
C LEU A 127 -18.42 -0.68 1.32
N TRP A 128 -18.39 -1.87 1.93
CA TRP A 128 -17.90 -3.09 1.30
C TRP A 128 -18.65 -4.33 1.77
N HIS A 129 -18.60 -5.40 0.97
CA HIS A 129 -19.31 -6.64 1.26
C HIS A 129 -18.50 -7.61 2.14
N ALA A 130 -17.16 -7.58 2.09
CA ALA A 130 -16.31 -8.62 2.68
C ALA A 130 -16.02 -8.44 4.18
N GLN A 131 -16.05 -7.20 4.69
CA GLN A 131 -15.73 -6.88 6.08
C GLN A 131 -16.75 -5.93 6.74
N ALA A 132 -18.00 -5.99 6.29
CA ALA A 132 -19.10 -5.32 6.97
C ALA A 132 -19.51 -6.12 8.23
N PRO A 133 -19.64 -5.48 9.40
CA PRO A 133 -19.97 -6.17 10.64
C PRO A 133 -21.42 -6.66 10.62
N ALA A 134 -21.64 -7.87 11.15
CA ALA A 134 -22.92 -8.58 11.03
C ALA A 134 -24.11 -7.82 11.64
N TRP A 135 -23.87 -6.98 12.66
CA TRP A 135 -24.89 -6.19 13.33
C TRP A 135 -25.59 -5.23 12.36
N MET A 136 -24.93 -4.78 11.28
CA MET A 136 -25.55 -3.88 10.31
C MET A 136 -26.76 -4.52 9.65
N PHE A 137 -26.66 -5.81 9.32
CA PHE A 137 -27.64 -6.53 8.51
C PHE A 137 -28.69 -7.27 9.33
N LYS A 138 -28.45 -7.51 10.62
CA LYS A 138 -29.29 -8.38 11.45
C LYS A 138 -29.89 -7.64 12.64
N ASP A 139 -31.09 -8.08 13.04
CA ASP A 139 -31.72 -7.69 14.30
C ASP A 139 -31.21 -8.55 15.47
N SER A 140 -31.72 -8.29 16.68
CA SER A 140 -31.37 -9.05 17.89
C SER A 140 -31.78 -10.52 17.86
N THR A 141 -32.68 -10.91 16.94
CA THR A 141 -33.10 -12.30 16.72
C THR A 141 -32.28 -13.00 15.62
N GLY A 142 -31.37 -12.28 14.97
CA GLY A 142 -30.53 -12.79 13.89
C GLY A 142 -31.17 -12.75 12.50
N LYS A 143 -32.36 -12.17 12.35
CA LYS A 143 -33.05 -12.00 11.05
C LYS A 143 -32.53 -10.77 10.31
N GLN A 144 -32.64 -10.78 8.99
CA GLN A 144 -32.30 -9.61 8.17
C GLN A 144 -33.18 -8.42 8.55
N VAL A 145 -32.57 -7.24 8.67
CA VAL A 145 -33.31 -5.99 8.91
C VAL A 145 -33.97 -5.47 7.64
N SER A 146 -34.90 -4.54 7.78
CA SER A 146 -35.53 -3.88 6.64
C SER A 146 -34.56 -2.95 5.89
N LYS A 147 -34.92 -2.57 4.67
CA LYS A 147 -34.19 -1.59 3.86
C LYS A 147 -33.98 -0.27 4.60
N GLU A 148 -35.00 0.22 5.28
CA GLU A 148 -35.00 1.49 6.01
C GLU A 148 -33.98 1.44 7.16
N VAL A 149 -33.97 0.34 7.92
CA VAL A 149 -33.03 0.13 9.02
C VAL A 149 -31.60 0.05 8.49
N LEU A 150 -31.35 -0.72 7.43
CA LEU A 150 -30.00 -0.86 6.87
C LEU A 150 -29.48 0.45 6.27
N LEU A 151 -30.32 1.21 5.55
CA LEU A 151 -29.95 2.52 5.01
C LEU A 151 -29.69 3.55 6.11
N LYS A 152 -30.46 3.51 7.22
CA LYS A 152 -30.18 4.36 8.38
C LYS A 152 -28.83 4.02 9.00
N ARG A 153 -28.56 2.73 9.26
CA ARG A 153 -27.27 2.27 9.82
C ARG A 153 -26.10 2.63 8.93
N LEU A 154 -26.27 2.53 7.62
CA LEU A 154 -25.28 2.96 6.64
C LEU A 154 -25.05 4.48 6.70
N LYS A 155 -26.12 5.28 6.75
CA LYS A 155 -26.01 6.74 6.89
C LYS A 155 -25.26 7.12 8.17
N ASP A 156 -25.62 6.52 9.30
CA ASP A 156 -25.00 6.80 10.60
C ASP A 156 -23.52 6.42 10.58
N HIS A 157 -23.17 5.24 10.02
CA HIS A 157 -21.79 4.81 9.85
C HIS A 157 -20.97 5.79 8.99
N ILE A 158 -21.45 6.10 7.78
CA ILE A 158 -20.75 7.00 6.85
C ILE A 158 -20.60 8.38 7.47
N THR A 159 -21.68 8.92 8.05
CA THR A 159 -21.66 10.26 8.65
C THR A 159 -20.64 10.34 9.78
N ALA A 160 -20.63 9.37 10.70
CA ALA A 160 -19.67 9.35 11.80
C ALA A 160 -18.22 9.26 11.32
N VAL A 161 -17.91 8.32 10.42
CA VAL A 161 -16.55 8.10 9.92
C VAL A 161 -16.05 9.30 9.12
N VAL A 162 -16.84 9.78 8.16
CA VAL A 162 -16.46 10.93 7.32
C VAL A 162 -16.33 12.20 8.16
N THR A 163 -17.24 12.44 9.11
CA THR A 163 -17.18 13.61 9.99
C THR A 163 -15.95 13.58 10.91
N HIS A 164 -15.61 12.43 11.49
CA HIS A 164 -14.45 12.28 12.38
C HIS A 164 -13.12 12.65 11.69
N PHE A 165 -12.99 12.31 10.40
CA PHE A 165 -11.79 12.62 9.60
C PHE A 165 -11.95 13.79 8.62
N LYS A 166 -13.02 14.58 8.75
CA LYS A 166 -13.31 15.71 7.87
C LYS A 166 -12.12 16.66 7.76
N GLY A 167 -11.78 17.05 6.52
CA GLY A 167 -10.63 17.90 6.23
C GLY A 167 -9.25 17.24 6.38
N LYS A 168 -9.16 15.98 6.81
CA LYS A 168 -7.91 15.20 6.88
C LYS A 168 -7.79 14.21 5.72
N ILE A 169 -8.92 13.69 5.23
CA ILE A 169 -9.00 12.74 4.11
C ILE A 169 -9.29 13.51 2.83
N TYR A 170 -8.48 13.33 1.79
CA TYR A 170 -8.71 14.02 0.52
C TYR A 170 -9.63 13.23 -0.42
N ALA A 171 -9.66 11.90 -0.28
CA ALA A 171 -10.44 11.00 -1.12
C ALA A 171 -10.96 9.81 -0.31
N TRP A 172 -12.21 9.43 -0.53
CA TRP A 172 -12.82 8.23 0.03
C TRP A 172 -13.13 7.20 -1.05
N ASP A 173 -12.75 5.95 -0.82
CA ASP A 173 -13.38 4.82 -1.48
C ASP A 173 -14.75 4.62 -0.80
N VAL A 174 -15.79 5.23 -1.40
CA VAL A 174 -17.14 5.25 -0.82
C VAL A 174 -17.78 3.87 -0.94
N VAL A 175 -17.70 3.28 -2.13
CA VAL A 175 -18.22 1.94 -2.41
C VAL A 175 -17.11 1.11 -3.03
N ASN A 176 -16.83 -0.04 -2.43
CA ASN A 176 -15.82 -0.98 -2.88
C ASN A 176 -16.50 -2.25 -3.46
N GLU A 177 -16.12 -2.64 -4.68
CA GLU A 177 -16.39 -3.96 -5.28
C GLU A 177 -17.88 -4.37 -5.35
N ALA A 178 -18.76 -3.44 -5.71
CA ALA A 178 -20.20 -3.70 -5.82
C ALA A 178 -20.60 -4.40 -7.12
N VAL A 179 -19.80 -4.30 -8.18
CA VAL A 179 -20.04 -4.95 -9.47
C VAL A 179 -19.50 -6.39 -9.45
N ASP A 180 -20.30 -7.33 -9.96
CA ASP A 180 -19.93 -8.76 -9.98
C ASP A 180 -18.88 -9.05 -11.08
N ASP A 181 -18.09 -10.11 -10.95
CA ASP A 181 -17.14 -10.52 -11.99
C ASP A 181 -17.80 -11.31 -13.12
N LYS A 182 -18.91 -12.00 -12.84
CA LYS A 182 -19.54 -12.94 -13.80
C LYS A 182 -20.14 -12.19 -14.99
N PRO A 183 -19.95 -12.69 -16.22
CA PRO A 183 -20.74 -12.23 -17.36
C PRO A 183 -22.25 -12.36 -17.08
N GLY A 184 -23.03 -11.36 -17.51
CA GLY A 184 -24.49 -11.35 -17.34
C GLY A 184 -25.01 -11.03 -15.93
N THR A 185 -24.17 -11.04 -14.89
CA THR A 185 -24.55 -10.60 -13.54
C THR A 185 -24.09 -9.17 -13.32
N TYR A 186 -25.02 -8.25 -13.00
CA TYR A 186 -24.68 -6.83 -12.87
C TYR A 186 -24.00 -6.52 -11.53
N LEU A 187 -24.77 -6.48 -10.45
CA LEU A 187 -24.27 -6.25 -9.09
C LEU A 187 -23.99 -7.56 -8.36
N ARG A 188 -23.01 -7.51 -7.47
CA ARG A 188 -22.66 -8.60 -6.55
C ARG A 188 -23.85 -8.89 -5.65
N ASN A 189 -24.17 -10.17 -5.48
CA ASN A 189 -25.24 -10.63 -4.58
C ASN A 189 -24.85 -10.53 -3.08
N SER A 190 -24.61 -9.31 -2.60
CA SER A 190 -24.28 -8.99 -1.21
C SER A 190 -25.55 -8.75 -0.36
N LEU A 191 -25.42 -8.77 0.97
CA LEU A 191 -26.53 -8.40 1.86
C LEU A 191 -26.99 -6.95 1.64
N TRP A 192 -26.09 -6.05 1.25
CA TRP A 192 -26.44 -4.69 0.82
C TRP A 192 -27.44 -4.72 -0.34
N TYR A 193 -27.13 -5.49 -1.39
CA TYR A 193 -27.99 -5.60 -2.57
C TYR A 193 -29.29 -6.35 -2.28
N GLN A 194 -29.23 -7.46 -1.53
CA GLN A 194 -30.42 -8.26 -1.18
C GLN A 194 -31.45 -7.46 -0.38
N ILE A 195 -31.00 -6.61 0.54
CA ILE A 195 -31.88 -5.84 1.44
C ILE A 195 -32.29 -4.51 0.81
N CYS A 196 -31.38 -3.78 0.16
CA CYS A 196 -31.63 -2.42 -0.32
C CYS A 196 -31.93 -2.29 -1.82
N GLY A 197 -31.68 -3.32 -2.63
CA GLY A 197 -31.69 -3.20 -4.09
C GLY A 197 -30.49 -2.38 -4.60
N GLU A 198 -30.62 -1.69 -5.73
CA GLU A 198 -29.51 -0.89 -6.31
C GLU A 198 -29.22 0.42 -5.53
N ASP A 199 -30.19 0.89 -4.74
CA ASP A 199 -30.16 2.21 -4.10
C ASP A 199 -28.99 2.42 -3.13
N PHE A 200 -28.44 1.35 -2.53
CA PHE A 200 -27.40 1.49 -1.51
C PHE A 200 -26.15 2.21 -2.04
N ILE A 201 -25.85 2.07 -3.34
CA ILE A 201 -24.68 2.69 -3.96
C ILE A 201 -24.87 4.20 -4.01
N ALA A 202 -25.95 4.68 -4.62
CA ALA A 202 -26.26 6.11 -4.71
C ALA A 202 -26.36 6.75 -3.32
N LYS A 203 -27.04 6.08 -2.37
CA LYS A 203 -27.17 6.53 -0.99
C LYS A 203 -25.83 6.66 -0.27
N ALA A 204 -24.90 5.74 -0.46
CA ALA A 204 -23.58 5.86 0.15
C ALA A 204 -22.83 7.12 -0.31
N PHE A 205 -22.88 7.45 -1.60
CA PHE A 205 -22.29 8.68 -2.15
C PHE A 205 -22.98 9.94 -1.63
N GLU A 206 -24.32 9.96 -1.60
CA GLU A 206 -25.09 11.08 -1.03
C GLU A 206 -24.72 11.34 0.43
N TYR A 207 -24.66 10.29 1.26
CA TYR A 207 -24.30 10.41 2.67
C TYR A 207 -22.86 10.87 2.88
N ALA A 208 -21.91 10.38 2.08
CA ALA A 208 -20.52 10.79 2.15
C ALA A 208 -20.36 12.27 1.77
N HIS A 209 -21.06 12.71 0.72
CA HIS A 209 -21.04 14.11 0.29
C HIS A 209 -21.72 15.05 1.29
N GLU A 210 -22.84 14.63 1.90
CA GLU A 210 -23.51 15.37 2.97
C GLU A 210 -22.58 15.61 4.16
N ALA A 211 -21.79 14.60 4.55
CA ALA A 211 -20.86 14.68 5.67
C ALA A 211 -19.61 15.54 5.36
N ASP A 212 -18.99 15.36 4.18
CA ASP A 212 -17.88 16.19 3.72
C ASP A 212 -17.97 16.50 2.22
N PRO A 213 -18.56 17.67 1.85
CA PRO A 213 -18.67 18.08 0.46
C PRO A 213 -17.33 18.35 -0.24
N GLN A 214 -16.22 18.48 0.49
CA GLN A 214 -14.90 18.76 -0.08
C GLN A 214 -14.09 17.51 -0.39
N ALA A 215 -14.47 16.36 0.14
CA ALA A 215 -13.78 15.11 -0.14
C ALA A 215 -14.11 14.62 -1.56
N GLU A 216 -13.10 14.06 -2.23
CA GLU A 216 -13.32 13.36 -3.50
C GLU A 216 -13.92 11.98 -3.22
N LEU A 217 -14.94 11.59 -3.97
CA LEU A 217 -15.72 10.38 -3.71
C LEU A 217 -15.54 9.38 -4.85
N PHE A 218 -14.95 8.23 -4.54
CA PHE A 218 -14.56 7.21 -5.50
C PHE A 218 -15.41 5.94 -5.36
N TYR A 219 -15.75 5.36 -6.51
CA TYR A 219 -16.05 3.93 -6.62
C TYR A 219 -14.73 3.18 -6.85
N ASN A 220 -14.42 2.15 -6.04
CA ASN A 220 -13.18 1.39 -6.14
C ASN A 220 -13.45 -0.08 -6.45
N ASP A 221 -12.69 -0.69 -7.36
CA ASP A 221 -12.89 -2.11 -7.73
C ASP A 221 -11.63 -2.73 -8.35
N TYR A 222 -11.54 -4.07 -8.29
CA TYR A 222 -10.56 -4.87 -9.04
C TYR A 222 -11.13 -5.33 -10.39
N ASN A 223 -10.26 -5.82 -11.28
CA ASN A 223 -10.63 -6.26 -12.62
C ASN A 223 -11.37 -5.19 -13.43
N THR A 224 -11.14 -3.91 -13.11
CA THR A 224 -11.74 -2.75 -13.77
C THR A 224 -11.44 -2.66 -15.25
N GLU A 225 -10.41 -3.35 -15.68
CA GLU A 225 -9.89 -3.43 -17.02
C GLU A 225 -10.44 -4.62 -17.82
N VAL A 226 -10.96 -5.65 -17.12
CA VAL A 226 -11.53 -6.83 -17.76
C VAL A 226 -12.81 -6.40 -18.50
N PRO A 227 -12.92 -6.59 -19.83
CA PRO A 227 -13.98 -5.97 -20.63
C PRO A 227 -15.40 -6.18 -20.08
N SER A 228 -15.72 -7.39 -19.62
CA SER A 228 -17.04 -7.72 -19.07
C SER A 228 -17.39 -6.92 -17.82
N LYS A 229 -16.42 -6.72 -16.91
CA LYS A 229 -16.63 -5.97 -15.66
C LYS A 229 -16.50 -4.48 -15.89
N ARG A 230 -15.51 -4.06 -16.69
CA ARG A 230 -15.29 -2.68 -17.13
C ARG A 230 -16.56 -2.03 -17.66
N ASP A 231 -17.24 -2.72 -18.57
CA ASP A 231 -18.42 -2.15 -19.25
C ASP A 231 -19.61 -2.04 -18.28
N LYS A 232 -19.73 -2.96 -17.32
CA LYS A 232 -20.71 -2.86 -16.21
C LYS A 232 -20.39 -1.69 -15.27
N ILE A 233 -19.13 -1.49 -14.91
CA ILE A 233 -18.71 -0.34 -14.08
C ILE A 233 -18.95 0.97 -14.84
N CYS A 234 -18.67 1.04 -16.14
CA CYS A 234 -18.99 2.21 -16.96
C CYS A 234 -20.50 2.51 -16.95
N LYS A 235 -21.35 1.48 -17.07
CA LYS A 235 -22.81 1.62 -16.96
C LYS A 235 -23.22 2.17 -15.59
N LEU A 236 -22.66 1.62 -14.51
CA LEU A 236 -22.94 2.07 -13.14
C LEU A 236 -22.57 3.54 -12.97
N LEU A 237 -21.33 3.89 -13.28
CA LEU A 237 -20.81 5.25 -13.08
C LEU A 237 -21.53 6.26 -13.95
N LYS A 238 -21.86 5.92 -15.21
CA LYS A 238 -22.68 6.78 -16.05
C LYS A 238 -24.06 7.00 -15.44
N GLY A 239 -24.72 5.93 -14.96
CA GLY A 239 -26.04 6.04 -14.31
C GLY A 239 -26.02 6.93 -13.07
N LEU A 240 -25.00 6.78 -12.22
CA LEU A 240 -24.81 7.64 -11.03
C LEU A 240 -24.62 9.11 -11.43
N LYS A 241 -23.78 9.39 -12.44
CA LYS A 241 -23.55 10.75 -12.94
C LYS A 241 -24.81 11.37 -13.54
N ASP A 242 -25.52 10.63 -14.39
CA ASP A 242 -26.74 11.11 -15.03
C ASP A 242 -27.83 11.41 -13.99
N ALA A 243 -27.85 10.68 -12.87
CA ALA A 243 -28.75 10.91 -11.74
C ALA A 243 -28.28 12.03 -10.77
N GLY A 244 -27.15 12.69 -11.04
CA GLY A 244 -26.62 13.76 -10.18
C GLY A 244 -25.99 13.28 -8.86
N VAL A 245 -25.68 11.98 -8.74
CA VAL A 245 -24.99 11.42 -7.56
C VAL A 245 -23.56 11.97 -7.53
N PRO A 246 -23.03 12.38 -6.35
CA PRO A 246 -21.74 13.03 -6.22
C PRO A 246 -20.55 12.05 -6.33
N VAL A 247 -20.43 11.32 -7.43
CA VAL A 247 -19.25 10.50 -7.76
C VAL A 247 -18.22 11.33 -8.51
N THR A 248 -17.01 11.47 -7.95
CA THR A 248 -15.96 12.32 -8.53
C THR A 248 -14.89 11.52 -9.28
N GLY A 249 -14.74 10.23 -8.97
CA GLY A 249 -13.75 9.38 -9.62
C GLY A 249 -13.98 7.88 -9.52
N ILE A 250 -13.09 7.14 -10.18
CA ILE A 250 -12.97 5.68 -10.07
C ILE A 250 -11.55 5.30 -9.63
N GLY A 251 -11.49 4.38 -8.67
CA GLY A 251 -10.28 3.68 -8.25
C GLY A 251 -10.16 2.36 -9.01
N LEU A 252 -9.05 2.19 -9.72
CA LEU A 252 -8.65 0.94 -10.33
C LEU A 252 -7.64 0.29 -9.39
N GLN A 253 -8.01 -0.81 -8.74
CA GLN A 253 -7.14 -1.46 -7.74
C GLN A 253 -5.76 -1.79 -8.34
N GLY A 254 -5.73 -2.42 -9.52
CA GLY A 254 -4.47 -2.69 -10.20
C GLY A 254 -3.71 -3.90 -9.64
N HIS A 255 -4.44 -4.89 -9.12
CA HIS A 255 -3.88 -6.19 -8.72
C HIS A 255 -3.54 -7.05 -9.93
N TRP A 256 -2.31 -6.91 -10.43
CA TRP A 256 -1.91 -7.45 -11.73
C TRP A 256 -0.81 -8.49 -11.62
N LYS A 257 -0.52 -9.14 -12.75
CA LYS A 257 0.56 -10.11 -12.89
C LYS A 257 1.56 -9.66 -13.93
N LEU A 258 2.62 -10.45 -14.12
CA LEU A 258 3.64 -10.19 -15.15
C LEU A 258 3.07 -10.11 -16.57
N ASN A 259 2.04 -10.90 -16.85
CA ASN A 259 1.54 -11.14 -18.20
C ASN A 259 0.05 -10.81 -18.39
N GLU A 260 -0.66 -10.42 -17.35
CA GLU A 260 -2.08 -10.05 -17.43
C GLU A 260 -2.41 -8.93 -16.43
N PRO A 261 -3.36 -8.04 -16.75
CA PRO A 261 -4.09 -7.88 -18.03
C PRO A 261 -3.18 -7.40 -19.19
N GLY A 262 -3.68 -7.40 -20.42
CA GLY A 262 -2.98 -6.76 -21.54
C GLY A 262 -2.77 -5.25 -21.31
N ILE A 263 -1.73 -4.67 -21.91
CA ILE A 263 -1.48 -3.21 -21.82
C ILE A 263 -2.59 -2.43 -22.52
N GLU A 264 -3.11 -3.00 -23.60
CA GLU A 264 -4.25 -2.50 -24.36
C GLU A 264 -5.52 -2.50 -23.50
N GLU A 265 -5.79 -3.57 -22.73
CA GLU A 265 -6.95 -3.65 -21.84
C GLU A 265 -6.90 -2.57 -20.75
N ILE A 266 -5.72 -2.34 -20.15
CA ILE A 266 -5.51 -1.25 -19.18
C ILE A 266 -5.79 0.10 -19.86
N THR A 267 -5.22 0.32 -21.04
CA THR A 267 -5.36 1.59 -21.79
C THR A 267 -6.82 1.86 -22.15
N GLU A 268 -7.53 0.87 -22.69
CA GLU A 268 -8.96 0.98 -23.03
C GLU A 268 -9.83 1.26 -21.80
N ALA A 269 -9.52 0.64 -20.66
CA ALA A 269 -10.24 0.90 -19.42
C ALA A 269 -10.08 2.35 -18.99
N MET A 270 -8.84 2.86 -18.99
CA MET A 270 -8.55 4.23 -18.66
C MET A 270 -9.22 5.22 -19.62
N ASP A 271 -9.25 4.94 -20.93
CA ASP A 271 -9.97 5.75 -21.92
C ASP A 271 -11.47 5.81 -21.64
N LYS A 272 -12.10 4.66 -21.40
CA LYS A 272 -13.55 4.60 -21.12
C LYS A 272 -13.91 5.35 -19.85
N TYR A 273 -13.14 5.18 -18.77
CA TYR A 273 -13.40 5.88 -17.52
C TYR A 273 -13.12 7.38 -17.61
N ALA A 274 -12.04 7.78 -18.31
CA ALA A 274 -11.75 9.19 -18.55
C ALA A 274 -12.82 9.86 -19.41
N ALA A 275 -13.39 9.15 -20.39
CA ALA A 275 -14.48 9.65 -21.24
C ALA A 275 -15.77 9.93 -20.46
N LEU A 276 -15.96 9.31 -19.29
CA LEU A 276 -17.05 9.66 -18.37
C LEU A 276 -16.79 10.99 -17.65
N GLY A 277 -15.65 11.65 -17.82
CA GLY A 277 -15.28 12.88 -17.11
C GLY A 277 -15.06 12.65 -15.61
N LEU A 278 -14.49 11.50 -15.25
CA LEU A 278 -14.14 11.11 -13.89
C LEU A 278 -12.63 11.23 -13.66
N LYS A 279 -12.24 11.50 -12.41
CA LYS A 279 -10.85 11.36 -11.99
C LYS A 279 -10.49 9.88 -11.91
N LEU A 280 -9.27 9.53 -12.34
CA LEU A 280 -8.75 8.17 -12.20
C LEU A 280 -7.74 8.13 -11.05
N GLN A 281 -7.78 7.06 -10.25
CA GLN A 281 -6.71 6.72 -9.34
C GLN A 281 -6.38 5.25 -9.46
N ILE A 282 -5.09 4.93 -9.42
CA ILE A 282 -4.63 3.56 -9.23
C ILE A 282 -4.46 3.38 -7.72
N THR A 283 -5.21 2.46 -7.12
CA THR A 283 -5.47 2.50 -5.67
C THR A 283 -4.74 1.42 -4.89
N GLU A 284 -4.43 0.28 -5.51
CA GLU A 284 -3.92 -0.92 -4.83
C GLU A 284 -2.87 -1.65 -5.69
N LEU A 285 -2.00 -0.90 -6.37
CA LEU A 285 -1.09 -1.45 -7.37
C LEU A 285 -0.12 -2.48 -6.77
N ASP A 286 -0.18 -3.69 -7.31
CA ASP A 286 0.81 -4.73 -7.13
C ASP A 286 0.97 -5.57 -8.41
N VAL A 287 2.19 -6.06 -8.67
CA VAL A 287 2.47 -6.90 -9.85
C VAL A 287 3.13 -8.19 -9.40
N THR A 288 2.34 -9.20 -9.06
CA THR A 288 2.85 -10.48 -8.58
C THR A 288 3.63 -11.24 -9.66
N VAL A 289 4.76 -11.85 -9.27
CA VAL A 289 5.52 -12.74 -10.16
C VAL A 289 4.89 -14.12 -10.32
N ARG A 290 3.90 -14.45 -9.47
CA ARG A 290 3.16 -15.70 -9.56
C ARG A 290 2.13 -15.64 -10.69
N THR A 291 2.18 -16.61 -11.57
CA THR A 291 1.22 -16.78 -12.67
C THR A 291 -0.04 -17.53 -12.23
N ALA A 292 0.07 -18.43 -11.24
CA ALA A 292 -1.04 -19.23 -10.69
C ALA A 292 -1.24 -19.00 -9.18
N PRO A 293 -2.47 -19.18 -8.65
CA PRO A 293 -2.71 -19.12 -7.21
C PRO A 293 -1.96 -20.25 -6.49
N PRO A 294 -1.51 -20.00 -5.24
CA PRO A 294 -0.85 -21.01 -4.42
C PRO A 294 -1.80 -22.20 -4.16
N ARG A 295 -1.35 -23.44 -4.43
CA ARG A 295 -2.15 -24.65 -4.14
C ARG A 295 -2.22 -24.89 -2.64
N LYS A 296 -3.40 -25.31 -2.14
CA LYS A 296 -3.64 -25.60 -0.70
C LYS A 296 -2.90 -26.84 -0.20
N THR A 297 -2.54 -27.76 -1.08
CA THR A 297 -1.83 -28.99 -0.76
C THR A 297 -0.35 -28.77 -0.99
N GLU A 298 0.43 -28.69 0.08
CA GLU A 298 1.89 -28.68 0.02
C GLU A 298 2.41 -29.91 -0.74
N ASP A 299 3.37 -29.70 -1.67
CA ASP A 299 4.56 -30.57 -1.84
C ASP A 299 5.45 -30.29 -3.06
N GLN A 300 5.23 -29.25 -3.89
CA GLN A 300 6.05 -29.13 -5.14
C GLN A 300 6.79 -27.82 -5.39
N ALA A 301 7.06 -27.01 -4.36
CA ALA A 301 8.15 -26.04 -4.42
C ALA A 301 8.60 -25.62 -3.00
N PRO A 302 9.89 -25.30 -2.80
CA PRO A 302 10.33 -24.56 -1.62
C PRO A 302 9.51 -23.26 -1.47
N PRO A 303 9.23 -22.83 -0.23
CA PRO A 303 8.89 -21.42 0.01
C PRO A 303 10.15 -20.63 -0.39
N ASP A 304 10.05 -19.69 -1.33
CA ASP A 304 11.19 -19.04 -2.00
C ASP A 304 11.93 -19.85 -3.09
N SER A 305 11.21 -20.45 -4.04
CA SER A 305 11.81 -20.79 -5.35
C SER A 305 12.06 -19.52 -6.19
N ALA A 306 13.00 -18.69 -5.72
CA ALA A 306 13.68 -17.53 -6.26
C ALA A 306 12.84 -16.51 -7.04
N TYR A 307 12.74 -15.29 -6.50
CA TYR A 307 12.66 -14.09 -7.33
C TYR A 307 13.91 -14.06 -8.23
N THR A 308 13.83 -14.77 -9.36
CA THR A 308 14.98 -14.95 -10.27
C THR A 308 15.30 -13.65 -10.97
N GLU A 309 16.52 -13.54 -11.46
CA GLU A 309 16.93 -12.43 -12.31
C GLU A 309 15.99 -12.26 -13.52
N THR A 310 15.56 -13.36 -14.14
CA THR A 310 14.58 -13.34 -15.23
C THR A 310 13.24 -12.74 -14.80
N MET A 311 12.70 -13.17 -13.65
CA MET A 311 11.46 -12.59 -13.09
C MET A 311 11.64 -11.12 -12.73
N ALA A 312 12.81 -10.73 -12.21
CA ALA A 312 13.12 -9.35 -11.87
C ALA A 312 13.15 -8.44 -13.10
N VAL A 313 13.73 -8.91 -14.21
CA VAL A 313 13.71 -8.21 -15.50
C VAL A 313 12.28 -8.13 -16.08
N GLN A 314 11.53 -9.23 -16.06
CA GLN A 314 10.13 -9.25 -16.54
C GLN A 314 9.25 -8.30 -15.73
N GLN A 315 9.38 -8.31 -14.40
CA GLN A 315 8.63 -7.40 -13.54
C GLN A 315 9.04 -5.94 -13.77
N ALA A 316 10.32 -5.67 -13.99
CA ALA A 316 10.80 -4.33 -14.29
C ALA A 316 10.23 -3.79 -15.60
N GLU A 317 10.26 -4.58 -16.68
CA GLU A 317 9.62 -4.18 -17.95
C GLU A 317 8.11 -4.03 -17.81
N ARG A 318 7.45 -4.93 -17.05
CA ARG A 318 6.01 -4.82 -16.79
C ARG A 318 5.66 -3.52 -16.08
N TYR A 319 6.36 -3.19 -15.00
CA TYR A 319 6.16 -1.93 -14.28
C TYR A 319 6.48 -0.71 -15.13
N LYS A 320 7.54 -0.77 -15.96
CA LYS A 320 7.89 0.29 -16.90
C LYS A 320 6.74 0.58 -17.86
N SER A 321 6.21 -0.45 -18.53
CA SER A 321 5.09 -0.31 -19.47
C SER A 321 3.84 0.24 -18.78
N ILE A 322 3.53 -0.23 -17.57
CA ILE A 322 2.41 0.28 -16.77
C ILE A 322 2.60 1.79 -16.45
N PHE A 323 3.77 2.18 -15.97
CA PHE A 323 4.03 3.58 -15.60
C PHE A 323 4.17 4.50 -16.81
N GLU A 324 4.57 3.99 -17.99
CA GLU A 324 4.47 4.72 -19.25
C GLU A 324 3.01 5.09 -19.57
N ILE A 325 2.06 4.16 -19.39
CA ILE A 325 0.63 4.47 -19.49
C ILE A 325 0.28 5.55 -18.46
N PHE A 326 0.62 5.36 -17.18
CA PHE A 326 0.23 6.32 -16.15
C PHE A 326 0.73 7.74 -16.44
N ARG A 327 1.97 7.88 -16.94
CA ARG A 327 2.53 9.18 -17.34
C ARG A 327 1.80 9.79 -18.53
N ARG A 328 1.33 8.99 -19.49
CA ARG A 328 0.47 9.47 -20.61
C ARG A 328 -0.85 10.03 -20.11
N TYR A 329 -1.46 9.39 -19.11
CA TYR A 329 -2.73 9.79 -18.50
C TYR A 329 -2.61 10.79 -17.34
N LYS A 330 -1.46 11.47 -17.18
CA LYS A 330 -1.21 12.43 -16.07
C LYS A 330 -2.22 13.58 -15.94
N LYS A 331 -3.04 13.83 -16.97
CA LYS A 331 -4.11 14.86 -16.93
C LYS A 331 -5.34 14.38 -16.17
N VAL A 332 -5.56 13.06 -16.07
CA VAL A 332 -6.76 12.46 -15.46
C VAL A 332 -6.43 11.53 -14.29
N ILE A 333 -5.22 10.94 -14.25
CA ILE A 333 -4.72 10.26 -13.05
C ILE A 333 -4.41 11.31 -11.97
N THR A 334 -4.99 11.11 -10.80
CA THR A 334 -4.83 11.99 -9.63
C THR A 334 -4.15 11.30 -8.45
N GLY A 335 -3.68 10.06 -8.61
CA GLY A 335 -2.94 9.30 -7.61
C GLY A 335 -2.61 7.89 -8.08
N VAL A 336 -1.45 7.38 -7.67
CA VAL A 336 -1.04 5.97 -7.85
C VAL A 336 -0.55 5.45 -6.51
N THR A 337 -1.19 4.42 -5.98
CA THR A 337 -0.93 3.85 -4.65
C THR A 337 -0.53 2.39 -4.79
N PHE A 338 0.55 1.98 -4.10
CA PHE A 338 0.98 0.59 -4.01
C PHE A 338 0.31 -0.12 -2.83
N TRP A 339 -0.07 -1.39 -3.01
CA TRP A 339 -0.70 -2.17 -1.93
C TRP A 339 0.35 -2.93 -1.12
N ASN A 340 0.73 -2.32 0.01
CA ASN A 340 1.85 -2.62 0.91
C ASN A 340 3.20 -1.99 0.51
N VAL A 341 4.08 -1.84 1.51
CA VAL A 341 5.34 -1.06 1.42
C VAL A 341 6.44 -1.82 0.69
N SER A 342 6.60 -3.11 0.99
CA SER A 342 7.71 -3.92 0.49
C SER A 342 7.32 -5.38 0.40
N ASP A 343 8.12 -6.14 -0.35
CA ASP A 343 7.99 -7.59 -0.46
C ASP A 343 8.18 -8.30 0.89
N ARG A 344 8.56 -7.60 1.97
CA ARG A 344 8.57 -8.20 3.33
C ARG A 344 7.18 -8.68 3.73
N TYR A 345 6.17 -7.86 3.44
CA TYR A 345 4.80 -8.05 3.89
C TYR A 345 3.84 -7.67 2.76
N SER A 346 3.43 -8.66 1.97
CA SER A 346 2.35 -8.49 0.99
C SER A 346 1.14 -9.31 1.40
N TRP A 347 -0.06 -8.75 1.22
CA TRP A 347 -1.32 -9.49 1.33
C TRP A 347 -1.36 -10.70 0.39
N LEU A 348 -0.67 -10.61 -0.76
CA LEU A 348 -0.57 -11.70 -1.72
C LEU A 348 0.23 -12.89 -1.19
N ASP A 349 1.07 -12.73 -0.16
CA ASP A 349 1.82 -13.85 0.40
C ASP A 349 0.88 -14.96 0.88
N PHE A 350 1.14 -16.21 0.46
CA PHE A 350 0.35 -17.33 0.97
C PHE A 350 0.82 -17.69 2.38
N ARG A 351 -0.11 -17.71 3.34
CA ARG A 351 0.17 -18.05 4.75
C ARG A 351 -0.72 -19.17 5.27
N GLY A 352 -0.98 -20.20 4.45
CA GLY A 352 -1.66 -21.45 4.86
C GLY A 352 -3.13 -21.31 5.26
N GLY A 353 -3.84 -20.26 4.80
CA GLY A 353 -5.26 -20.04 5.13
C GLY A 353 -6.05 -19.14 4.18
N GLY A 354 -5.40 -18.49 3.20
CA GLY A 354 -6.03 -17.58 2.25
C GLY A 354 -5.07 -16.50 1.78
N ILE A 355 -5.49 -15.75 0.74
CA ILE A 355 -4.78 -14.58 0.17
C ILE A 355 -5.24 -13.28 0.87
N ALA A 356 -6.25 -13.35 1.74
CA ALA A 356 -6.79 -12.17 2.42
C ALA A 356 -6.29 -12.10 3.87
N GLY A 357 -5.29 -11.25 4.09
CA GLY A 357 -4.78 -10.90 5.41
C GLY A 357 -3.43 -10.22 5.26
N GLY A 358 -3.40 -8.90 5.47
CA GLY A 358 -2.15 -8.17 5.64
C GLY A 358 -1.29 -8.79 6.75
N ALA A 359 -0.05 -8.32 6.92
CA ALA A 359 0.92 -8.88 7.88
C ALA A 359 0.36 -9.17 9.28
N ALA A 360 -0.61 -8.35 9.74
CA ALA A 360 -1.31 -8.51 11.01
C ALA A 360 -2.01 -9.87 11.19
N ALA A 361 -2.50 -10.50 10.11
CA ALA A 361 -3.17 -11.81 10.16
C ALA A 361 -2.22 -12.99 10.41
N SER A 362 -0.91 -12.75 10.57
CA SER A 362 0.12 -13.79 10.60
C SER A 362 1.02 -13.80 11.83
N GLN A 363 0.74 -12.96 12.84
CA GLN A 363 1.51 -13.01 14.09
C GLN A 363 1.25 -14.35 14.81
N GLY A 364 2.33 -15.11 15.07
CA GLY A 364 2.31 -16.25 15.99
C GLY A 364 2.04 -17.63 15.37
N ILE A 365 1.96 -17.78 14.05
CA ILE A 365 1.79 -19.11 13.42
C ILE A 365 2.97 -19.43 12.51
N SER A 366 3.74 -20.47 12.87
CA SER A 366 4.75 -21.10 12.02
C SER A 366 4.07 -21.74 10.82
N ARG A 367 3.82 -20.95 9.76
CA ARG A 367 3.35 -21.45 8.47
C ARG A 367 4.40 -21.16 7.41
N LYS A 368 4.57 -22.12 6.50
CA LYS A 368 5.35 -21.95 5.27
C LYS A 368 4.77 -20.75 4.49
N VAL A 369 5.54 -19.67 4.38
CA VAL A 369 5.14 -18.47 3.62
C VAL A 369 5.58 -18.62 2.17
N ILE A 370 4.66 -18.51 1.21
CA ILE A 370 5.01 -18.48 -0.23
C ILE A 370 4.87 -17.04 -0.73
N LYS A 371 6.02 -16.42 -1.02
CA LYS A 371 6.14 -15.01 -1.40
C LYS A 371 5.58 -14.71 -2.79
N ALA A 372 4.97 -13.54 -2.94
CA ALA A 372 4.42 -13.06 -4.22
C ALA A 372 5.32 -12.04 -4.95
N TYR A 373 6.29 -11.47 -4.23
CA TYR A 373 7.23 -10.43 -4.69
C TYR A 373 6.62 -9.28 -5.50
N PRO A 374 5.48 -8.68 -5.10
CA PRO A 374 4.74 -7.82 -6.01
C PRO A 374 5.28 -6.41 -6.18
N LEU A 375 6.16 -5.94 -5.29
CA LEU A 375 6.34 -4.50 -5.03
C LEU A 375 7.68 -3.97 -5.53
N LEU A 376 7.95 -2.68 -5.29
CA LEU A 376 9.20 -2.03 -5.73
C LEU A 376 10.37 -2.19 -4.76
N PHE A 377 10.11 -2.65 -3.54
CA PHE A 377 11.13 -2.84 -2.49
C PHE A 377 11.17 -4.31 -2.06
N ASP A 378 12.36 -4.84 -1.83
CA ASP A 378 12.56 -6.23 -1.39
C ASP A 378 12.24 -6.43 0.10
N GLY A 379 12.39 -7.66 0.61
CA GLY A 379 12.17 -7.97 2.03
C GLY A 379 13.09 -7.23 3.01
N ASN A 380 14.19 -6.65 2.51
CA ASN A 380 15.16 -5.86 3.27
C ASN A 380 14.98 -4.35 3.05
N LEU A 381 13.89 -3.94 2.39
CA LEU A 381 13.55 -2.54 2.08
C LEU A 381 14.46 -1.91 1.01
N HIS A 382 15.26 -2.69 0.28
CA HIS A 382 16.06 -2.17 -0.82
C HIS A 382 15.24 -2.05 -2.10
N ARG A 383 15.54 -1.04 -2.92
CA ARG A 383 14.92 -0.82 -4.23
C ARG A 383 15.25 -1.97 -5.18
N LYS A 384 14.22 -2.60 -5.75
CA LYS A 384 14.34 -3.66 -6.77
C LYS A 384 14.61 -3.07 -8.16
N LYS A 385 14.91 -3.92 -9.15
CA LYS A 385 15.00 -3.50 -10.57
C LYS A 385 13.75 -2.78 -11.05
N ALA A 386 12.58 -3.25 -10.61
CA ALA A 386 11.30 -2.62 -10.92
C ALA A 386 11.23 -1.15 -10.47
N TYR A 387 11.83 -0.79 -9.33
CA TYR A 387 11.91 0.60 -8.89
C TYR A 387 12.60 1.47 -9.94
N TRP A 388 13.78 1.03 -10.40
CA TRP A 388 14.59 1.79 -11.35
C TRP A 388 13.93 1.91 -12.71
N ALA A 389 13.22 0.87 -13.15
CA ALA A 389 12.43 0.91 -14.37
C ALA A 389 11.25 1.91 -14.29
N VAL A 390 10.72 2.16 -13.09
CA VAL A 390 9.67 3.15 -12.84
C VAL A 390 10.21 4.58 -12.80
N VAL A 391 11.47 4.83 -12.41
CA VAL A 391 12.00 6.20 -12.23
C VAL A 391 12.92 6.69 -13.34
N ASN A 392 13.45 5.80 -14.18
CA ASN A 392 14.37 6.14 -15.27
C ASN A 392 13.60 6.42 -16.57
N PHE A 393 13.01 7.62 -16.69
CA PHE A 393 12.28 8.08 -17.87
C PHE A 393 12.54 9.55 -18.21
#